data_AF-A0A7W7VDD9-F1
#
_entry.id   AF-A0A7W7VDD9-F1
#
_cell.length_a   1.000
_cell.length_b   1.000
_cell.length_c   1.000
_cell.angle_alpha   90.00
_cell.angle_beta   90.00
_cell.angle_gamma   90.00
#
_symmetry.space_group_name_H-M   'P 1'
#
loop_
_entity.id
_entity.type
_entity.pdbx_description
1 polymer ?
#
loop_
_entity_poly.entity_id
_entity_poly.type
_entity_poly.pdbx_seq_one_letter_code
_entity_poly.pdbx_strand_id
1 'polypeptide(L)'
;MRAPHRRGRRGRLTENSISALVHAAAADPDGFRLLFRHAAREPEFRDITDALTTTSAEVAHRNLAAALPDGPWTRWAAGLLPTFTTEAVIAWLDIGGPDPDQAADRIGRAVHGIIDAAGPR
;
A
#
# COMPACT_ATOMS: atom_id res chain seq x y z
N MET A 1 -8.37 9.97 -33.35
CA MET A 1 -7.74 10.71 -32.24
C MET A 1 -7.47 9.73 -31.10
N ARG A 2 -6.22 9.31 -30.86
CA ARG A 2 -5.84 8.44 -29.74
C ARG A 2 -5.77 9.28 -28.46
N ALA A 3 -6.48 8.89 -27.41
CA ALA A 3 -6.38 9.55 -26.10
C ALA A 3 -5.11 9.09 -25.35
N PRO A 4 -4.18 10.00 -25.00
CA PRO A 4 -3.14 9.69 -24.04
C PRO A 4 -3.55 10.10 -22.61
N HIS A 5 -2.96 9.44 -21.61
CA HIS A 5 -2.76 9.93 -20.22
C HIS A 5 -3.65 9.51 -19.03
N ARG A 6 -4.63 8.60 -19.14
CA ARG A 6 -5.33 8.11 -17.91
C ARG A 6 -4.49 7.21 -16.98
N ARG A 7 -3.47 6.49 -17.49
CA ARG A 7 -2.54 5.69 -16.65
C ARG A 7 -1.62 6.56 -15.77
N GLY A 8 -1.12 7.68 -16.29
CA GLY A 8 -0.11 8.50 -15.61
C GLY A 8 -0.61 9.27 -14.37
N ARG A 9 -1.90 9.62 -14.30
CA ARG A 9 -2.46 10.33 -13.13
C ARG A 9 -2.72 9.42 -11.92
N ARG A 10 -2.81 8.10 -12.15
CA ARG A 10 -3.23 7.09 -11.17
C ARG A 10 -2.05 6.43 -10.49
N GLY A 11 -1.02 6.08 -11.26
CA GLY A 11 0.30 5.76 -10.71
C GLY A 11 0.76 6.87 -9.77
N ARG A 12 0.62 8.15 -10.15
CA ARG A 12 0.92 9.28 -9.27
C ARG A 12 0.16 9.32 -7.94
N LEU A 13 -1.10 8.88 -7.87
CA LEU A 13 -1.84 8.91 -6.60
C LEU A 13 -1.29 7.84 -5.64
N THR A 14 -1.09 6.62 -6.16
CA THR A 14 -0.50 5.51 -5.42
C THR A 14 0.96 5.79 -5.04
N GLU A 15 1.74 6.34 -5.97
CA GLU A 15 3.13 6.75 -5.75
C GLU A 15 3.22 7.84 -4.67
N ASN A 16 2.36 8.86 -4.72
CA ASN A 16 2.33 9.91 -3.71
C ASN A 16 1.93 9.35 -2.33
N SER A 17 0.99 8.39 -2.27
CA SER A 17 0.61 7.75 -1.01
C SER A 17 1.72 6.86 -0.44
N ILE A 18 2.43 6.10 -1.28
CA ILE A 18 3.55 5.25 -0.87
C ILE A 18 4.72 6.12 -0.38
N SER A 19 5.06 7.17 -1.14
CA SER A 19 6.09 8.13 -0.74
C SER A 19 5.75 8.77 0.62
N ALA A 20 4.52 9.24 0.81
CA ALA A 20 4.09 9.81 2.08
C ALA A 20 4.17 8.80 3.24
N LEU A 21 3.79 7.53 3.00
CA LEU A 21 3.87 6.48 4.01
C LEU A 21 5.32 6.18 4.41
N VAL A 22 6.22 6.07 3.43
CA VAL A 22 7.65 5.81 3.65
C VAL A 22 8.30 6.97 4.42
N HIS A 23 8.01 8.21 4.03
CA HIS A 23 8.52 9.40 4.74
C HIS A 23 7.98 9.51 6.17
N ALA A 24 6.71 9.16 6.40
CA ALA A 24 6.14 9.10 7.74
C ALA A 24 6.82 8.02 8.61
N ALA A 25 7.05 6.84 8.03
CA ALA A 25 7.77 5.75 8.70
C ALA A 25 9.24 6.09 8.98
N ALA A 26 9.89 6.88 8.12
CA ALA A 26 11.24 7.38 8.33
C ALA A 26 11.32 8.40 9.49
N ALA A 27 10.28 9.23 9.63
CA ALA A 27 10.21 10.27 10.65
C ALA A 27 9.99 9.70 12.07
N ASP A 28 9.26 8.60 12.19
CA ASP A 28 9.06 7.88 13.46
C ASP A 28 9.05 6.35 13.26
N PRO A 29 10.24 5.72 13.13
CA PRO A 29 10.35 4.29 12.87
C PRO A 29 9.77 3.41 13.98
N ASP A 30 9.95 3.82 15.23
CA ASP A 30 9.50 3.06 16.39
C ASP A 30 7.99 3.18 16.56
N GLY A 31 7.41 4.37 16.38
CA GLY A 31 5.97 4.57 16.35
C GLY A 31 5.29 3.80 15.22
N PHE A 32 5.89 3.78 14.02
CA PHE A 32 5.38 3.00 12.89
C PHE A 32 5.36 1.49 13.21
N ARG A 33 6.46 0.95 13.76
CA ARG A 33 6.51 -0.46 14.19
C ARG A 33 5.53 -0.74 15.32
N LEU A 34 5.40 0.15 16.30
CA LEU A 34 4.45 -0.01 17.40
C LEU A 34 3.03 -0.16 16.87
N LEU A 35 2.61 0.73 15.96
CA LEU A 35 1.27 0.73 15.38
C LEU A 35 0.99 -0.51 14.53
N PHE A 36 1.90 -0.89 13.63
CA PHE A 36 1.61 -1.93 12.64
C PHE A 36 2.10 -3.33 13.02
N ARG A 37 3.13 -3.45 13.88
CA ARG A 37 3.72 -4.74 14.28
C ARG A 37 3.29 -5.14 15.70
N HIS A 38 3.27 -4.20 16.63
CA HIS A 38 3.03 -4.53 18.04
C HIS A 38 1.54 -4.48 18.40
N ALA A 39 0.82 -3.41 18.06
CA ALA A 39 -0.61 -3.31 18.35
C ALA A 39 -1.43 -4.42 17.69
N ALA A 40 -1.02 -4.91 16.51
CA ALA A 40 -1.70 -6.02 15.82
C ALA A 40 -1.58 -7.37 16.54
N ARG A 41 -0.61 -7.54 17.45
CA ARG A 41 -0.40 -8.78 18.22
C ARG A 41 -1.11 -8.75 19.57
N GLU A 42 -1.51 -7.58 20.04
CA GLU A 42 -2.21 -7.40 21.31
C GLU A 42 -3.72 -7.65 21.13
N PRO A 43 -4.33 -8.63 21.83
CA PRO A 43 -5.75 -8.96 21.69
C PRO A 43 -6.67 -7.76 21.90
N GLU A 44 -6.27 -6.85 22.79
CA GLU A 44 -6.99 -5.63 23.18
C GLU A 44 -7.07 -4.60 22.04
N PHE A 45 -6.12 -4.64 21.10
CA PHE A 45 -6.03 -3.72 19.98
C PHE A 45 -6.43 -4.34 18.64
N ARG A 46 -6.80 -5.63 18.63
CA ARG A 46 -7.17 -6.38 17.42
C ARG A 46 -8.31 -5.71 16.66
N ASP A 47 -9.36 -5.28 17.35
CA ASP A 47 -10.51 -4.61 16.71
C ASP A 47 -10.11 -3.30 16.01
N ILE A 48 -9.15 -2.56 16.59
CA ILE A 48 -8.62 -1.31 16.03
C ILE A 48 -7.76 -1.60 14.81
N THR A 49 -6.90 -2.62 14.86
CA THR A 49 -6.06 -3.01 13.73
C THR A 49 -6.86 -3.63 12.59
N ASP A 50 -7.93 -4.37 12.90
CA ASP A 50 -8.84 -4.95 11.92
C ASP A 50 -9.69 -3.85 11.26
N ALA A 51 -10.14 -2.86 12.02
CA ALA A 51 -10.81 -1.67 11.48
C ALA A 51 -9.88 -0.84 10.58
N LEU A 52 -8.61 -0.67 10.97
CA LEU A 52 -7.61 0.02 10.15
C LEU A 52 -7.33 -0.73 8.85
N THR A 53 -7.20 -2.06 8.92
CA THR A 53 -7.00 -2.93 7.75
C THR A 53 -8.21 -2.89 6.82
N THR A 54 -9.42 -2.98 7.38
CA THR A 54 -10.67 -2.92 6.62
C THR A 54 -10.83 -1.57 5.93
N THR A 55 -10.61 -0.46 6.66
CA THR A 55 -10.69 0.89 6.10
C THR A 55 -9.66 1.09 4.99
N SER A 56 -8.44 0.59 5.19
CA SER A 56 -7.37 0.65 4.18
C SER A 56 -7.71 -0.18 2.94
N ALA A 57 -8.31 -1.36 3.12
CA ALA A 57 -8.78 -2.20 2.02
C ALA A 57 -9.94 -1.55 1.25
N GLU A 58 -10.86 -0.87 1.92
CA GLU A 58 -11.94 -0.11 1.27
C GLU A 58 -11.42 1.09 0.47
N VAL A 59 -10.42 1.80 1.00
CA VAL A 59 -9.74 2.88 0.27
C VAL A 59 -8.99 2.32 -0.94
N ALA A 60 -8.27 1.21 -0.77
CA ALA A 60 -7.61 0.51 -1.86
C ALA A 60 -8.62 0.03 -2.91
N HIS A 61 -9.75 -0.55 -2.50
CA HIS A 61 -10.81 -0.98 -3.42
C HIS A 61 -11.39 0.20 -4.18
N ARG A 62 -11.68 1.33 -3.54
CA ARG A 62 -12.17 2.53 -4.24
C ARG A 62 -11.16 3.04 -5.28
N ASN A 63 -9.87 3.02 -4.93
CA ASN A 63 -8.81 3.39 -5.86
C ASN A 63 -8.67 2.39 -7.02
N LEU A 64 -8.86 1.09 -6.76
CA LEU A 64 -8.75 0.01 -7.75
C LEU A 64 -9.98 -0.15 -8.64
N ALA A 65 -11.20 0.03 -8.13
CA ALA A 65 -12.45 -0.07 -8.90
C ALA A 65 -12.53 0.99 -10.00
N ALA A 66 -11.79 2.10 -9.85
CA ALA A 66 -11.64 3.08 -10.92
C ALA A 66 -10.73 2.61 -12.07
N ALA A 67 -9.98 1.52 -11.89
CA ALA A 67 -8.89 1.05 -12.76
C ALA A 67 -9.01 -0.39 -13.24
N LEU A 68 -9.61 -1.28 -12.47
CA LEU A 68 -9.82 -2.69 -12.79
C LEU A 68 -11.32 -2.98 -12.90
N PRO A 69 -11.74 -3.93 -13.75
CA PRO A 69 -13.11 -4.42 -13.73
C PRO A 69 -13.47 -4.94 -12.35
N ASP A 70 -14.69 -4.67 -11.87
CA ASP A 70 -15.15 -5.28 -10.63
C ASP A 70 -15.13 -6.80 -10.76
N GLY A 71 -14.50 -7.47 -9.79
CA GLY A 71 -14.27 -8.90 -9.90
C GLY A 71 -13.42 -9.46 -8.75
N PRO A 72 -13.27 -10.80 -8.71
CA PRO A 72 -12.51 -11.47 -7.65
C PRO A 72 -11.05 -11.01 -7.59
N TRP A 73 -10.42 -10.71 -8.72
CA TRP A 73 -9.03 -10.25 -8.78
C TRP A 73 -8.84 -8.82 -8.27
N THR A 74 -9.81 -7.92 -8.52
CA THR A 74 -9.83 -6.57 -7.95
C THR A 74 -9.98 -6.61 -6.44
N ARG A 75 -10.87 -7.47 -5.90
CA ARG A 75 -11.01 -7.68 -4.45
C ARG A 75 -9.76 -8.30 -3.84
N TRP A 76 -9.14 -9.26 -4.53
CA TRP A 76 -7.86 -9.84 -4.12
C TRP A 76 -6.77 -8.77 -4.00
N ALA A 77 -6.59 -7.93 -5.03
CA ALA A 77 -5.61 -6.84 -4.99
C ALA A 77 -5.93 -5.82 -3.89
N ALA A 78 -7.22 -5.47 -3.71
CA ALA A 78 -7.64 -4.53 -2.68
C ALA A 78 -7.33 -5.02 -1.26
N GLY A 79 -7.46 -6.32 -0.99
CA GLY A 79 -7.08 -6.91 0.29
C GLY A 79 -5.56 -7.09 0.45
N LEU A 80 -4.83 -7.36 -0.64
CA LEU A 80 -3.38 -7.62 -0.58
C LEU A 80 -2.55 -6.34 -0.43
N LEU A 81 -2.91 -5.27 -1.15
CA LEU A 81 -2.08 -4.08 -1.25
C LEU A 81 -1.77 -3.39 0.09
N PRO A 82 -2.73 -3.20 1.03
CA PRO A 82 -2.44 -2.62 2.33
C PRO A 82 -1.42 -3.45 3.11
N THR A 83 -1.65 -4.76 3.23
CA THR A 83 -0.76 -5.69 3.93
C THR A 83 0.64 -5.69 3.32
N PHE A 84 0.73 -5.82 1.99
CA PHE A 84 2.00 -5.80 1.29
C PHE A 84 2.77 -4.50 1.54
N THR A 85 2.10 -3.36 1.42
CA THR A 85 2.75 -2.06 1.56
C THR A 85 3.30 -1.86 2.98
N THR A 86 2.52 -2.20 4.00
CA THR A 86 2.95 -2.13 5.40
C THR A 86 4.16 -3.02 5.66
N GLU A 87 4.11 -4.29 5.25
CA GLU A 87 5.22 -5.23 5.46
C GLU A 87 6.48 -4.82 4.68
N ALA A 88 6.33 -4.25 3.49
CA ALA A 88 7.45 -3.74 2.71
C ALA A 88 8.15 -2.57 3.41
N VAL A 89 7.39 -1.65 4.02
CA VAL A 89 7.94 -0.55 4.83
C VAL A 89 8.62 -1.09 6.09
N ILE A 90 8.02 -2.04 6.80
CA ILE A 90 8.65 -2.65 7.98
C ILE A 90 9.96 -3.35 7.61
N ALA A 91 9.98 -4.13 6.53
CA ALA A 91 11.19 -4.80 6.07
C ALA A 91 12.30 -3.81 5.67
N TRP A 92 11.93 -2.66 5.08
CA TRP A 92 12.86 -1.58 4.79
C TRP A 92 13.41 -0.92 6.07
N LEU A 93 12.57 -0.69 7.07
CA LEU A 93 13.03 -0.19 8.36
C LEU A 93 13.96 -1.19 9.06
N ASP A 94 13.70 -2.51 8.93
CA ASP A 94 14.47 -3.57 9.58
C ASP A 94 15.90 -3.70 9.02
N ILE A 95 16.16 -3.21 7.80
CA ILE A 95 17.52 -3.06 7.23
C ILE A 95 18.14 -1.68 7.51
N GLY A 96 17.55 -0.89 8.40
CA GLY A 96 18.05 0.43 8.82
C GLY A 96 17.48 1.62 8.06
N GLY A 97 16.49 1.42 7.18
CA GLY A 97 15.81 2.51 6.48
C GLY A 97 16.68 3.35 5.52
N PRO A 98 17.54 2.77 4.67
CA PRO A 98 18.35 3.56 3.75
C PRO A 98 17.51 4.17 2.62
N ASP A 99 17.77 5.44 2.29
CA ASP A 99 17.20 6.17 1.15
C ASP A 99 15.66 6.04 1.00
N PRO A 100 14.88 6.86 1.72
CA PRO A 100 13.42 6.82 1.71
C PRO A 100 12.79 6.99 0.33
N ASP A 101 13.37 7.82 -0.54
CA ASP A 101 12.81 8.05 -1.89
C ASP A 101 13.01 6.80 -2.75
N GLN A 102 14.20 6.19 -2.69
CA GLN A 102 14.45 4.94 -3.40
C GLN A 102 13.63 3.77 -2.86
N ALA A 103 13.32 3.77 -1.55
CA ALA A 103 12.41 2.80 -0.95
C ALA A 103 10.98 2.97 -1.47
N ALA A 104 10.47 4.20 -1.53
CA ALA A 104 9.17 4.51 -2.11
C ALA A 104 9.06 4.02 -3.56
N ASP A 105 10.06 4.33 -4.39
CA ASP A 105 10.12 3.87 -5.79
C ASP A 105 10.09 2.34 -5.92
N ARG A 106 10.84 1.62 -5.06
CA ARG A 106 10.88 0.15 -5.08
C ARG A 106 9.53 -0.45 -4.69
N ILE A 107 8.91 0.08 -3.64
CA ILE A 107 7.60 -0.37 -3.17
C ILE A 107 6.52 -0.05 -4.22
N GLY A 108 6.55 1.14 -4.81
CA GLY A 108 5.67 1.57 -5.90
C GLY A 108 5.70 0.62 -7.09
N ARG A 109 6.90 0.20 -7.53
CA ARG A 109 7.04 -0.80 -8.61
C ARG A 109 6.42 -2.15 -8.26
N ALA A 110 6.58 -2.63 -7.03
CA ALA A 110 5.99 -3.89 -6.60
C ALA A 110 4.45 -3.80 -6.52
N VAL A 111 3.91 -2.69 -6.01
CA VAL A 111 2.47 -2.39 -6.03
C VAL A 111 1.93 -2.38 -7.46
N HIS A 112 2.64 -1.76 -8.40
CA HIS A 112 2.28 -1.82 -9.82
C HIS A 112 2.26 -3.25 -10.37
N GLY A 113 3.23 -4.08 -10.01
CA GLY A 113 3.23 -5.50 -10.37
C GLY A 113 2.00 -6.27 -9.86
N ILE A 114 1.55 -5.99 -8.63
CA ILE A 114 0.33 -6.58 -8.07
C ILE A 114 -0.91 -6.12 -8.83
N ILE A 115 -1.00 -4.83 -9.17
CA ILE A 115 -2.11 -4.28 -9.95
C ILE A 115 -2.16 -4.90 -11.35
N ASP A 116 -1.02 -5.01 -12.01
CA ASP A 116 -0.91 -5.62 -13.35
C ASP A 116 -1.28 -7.11 -13.29
N ALA A 117 -0.90 -7.84 -12.24
CA ALA A 117 -1.27 -9.24 -12.03
C ALA A 117 -2.78 -9.44 -11.80
N ALA A 118 -3.48 -8.44 -11.25
CA ALA A 118 -4.93 -8.44 -11.10
C ALA A 118 -5.69 -7.99 -12.36
N GLY A 119 -4.97 -7.42 -13.33
CA GLY A 119 -5.50 -6.97 -14.60
C GLY A 119 -5.98 -8.14 -15.48
N PRO A 120 -6.84 -7.86 -16.47
CA PRO A 120 -7.16 -8.83 -17.51
C PRO A 120 -5.88 -9.23 -18.26
N ARG A 121 -5.72 -10.54 -18.50
CA ARG A 121 -4.65 -11.10 -19.34
C ARG A 121 -4.84 -10.74 -20.81
#